data_AF-A0A1Z8N5U1-F1
#
_entry.id   AF-A0A1Z8N5U1-F1
#
_cell.length_a   1.000
_cell.length_b   1.000
_cell.length_c   1.000
_cell.angle_alpha   90.00
_cell.angle_beta   90.00
_cell.angle_gamma   90.00
#
_symmetry.space_group_name_H-M   'P 1'
#
loop_
_entity.id
_entity.type
_entity.pdbx_description
1 polymer ?
#
loop_
_entity_poly.entity_id
_entity_poly.type
_entity_poly.pdbx_seq_one_letter_code
_entity_poly.pdbx_strand_id
1 'polypeptide(L)'
;MRTRLVPLLLLATLLGCGSGPITEPKKTSGTSTDVSDDALREMVDEALLHTFNERQLNLDVNAAWQILHGALPFGMKFNVQNGDDAVPAMQWVLDGNQMKGWTLRHGSKDLPGGRRGLKMVMEPGTKTGQGHEDQWLAVMSQCGLSKEQKIVFQGQEYQLWDVVQQSMWDIFPGKECSWSLIALTRYLDDFDQDWQASDGETWDLGKVVQMEADQDLSMSACGGSHRLIGMTMAIDSYQDRGGELQGPWKDAEDKITGAIETARRFQQPDGSFSTNYFSRPGTSADLALRINTTGHTLEFLALALPPDQLSAPWVEQAVVQLCKLFKKTEPIPLECGSLYHAAHGLMEYRERRFGPWPYPSQENPEKDR
;
A
#
# COMPACT_ATOMS: atom_id res chain seq x y z
N MET A 1 -23.93 4.90 76.15
CA MET A 1 -23.77 3.43 76.22
C MET A 1 -22.32 3.10 75.95
N ARG A 2 -21.60 2.63 76.99
CA ARG A 2 -20.18 2.22 76.93
C ARG A 2 -20.13 0.69 76.94
N THR A 3 -19.42 0.09 76.00
CA THR A 3 -18.93 -1.31 76.06
C THR A 3 -17.70 -1.39 75.14
N ARG A 4 -16.49 -1.36 75.70
CA ARG A 4 -15.66 -2.46 76.22
C ARG A 4 -15.06 -3.36 75.12
N LEU A 5 -13.76 -3.16 74.90
CA LEU A 5 -12.80 -4.13 74.36
C LEU A 5 -12.46 -5.19 75.41
N VAL A 6 -12.35 -6.46 75.02
CA VAL A 6 -11.45 -7.51 75.58
C VAL A 6 -11.11 -8.51 74.43
N PRO A 7 -9.90 -9.11 74.38
CA PRO A 7 -9.28 -9.66 73.17
C PRO A 7 -9.18 -11.20 73.10
N LEU A 8 -8.60 -11.66 71.97
CA LEU A 8 -7.80 -12.88 71.73
C LEU A 8 -8.48 -14.27 71.82
N LEU A 9 -8.41 -15.04 70.72
CA LEU A 9 -7.60 -16.26 70.66
C LEU A 9 -7.41 -16.74 69.21
N LEU A 10 -6.16 -16.96 68.81
CA LEU A 10 -5.79 -17.75 67.64
C LEU A 10 -6.18 -19.22 67.86
N LEU A 11 -6.73 -19.86 66.82
CA LEU A 11 -6.58 -21.30 66.64
C LEU A 11 -6.17 -21.57 65.19
N ALA A 12 -4.93 -21.99 65.02
CA ALA A 12 -4.41 -22.51 63.77
C ALA A 12 -4.94 -23.94 63.55
N THR A 13 -5.46 -24.22 62.36
CA THR A 13 -5.50 -25.58 61.82
C THR A 13 -4.86 -25.57 60.43
N LEU A 14 -3.89 -26.46 60.30
CA LEU A 14 -3.09 -26.73 59.11
C LEU A 14 -3.73 -27.88 58.33
N LEU A 15 -3.46 -27.86 57.02
CA LEU A 15 -3.43 -28.96 56.04
C LEU A 15 -4.70 -29.29 55.23
N GLY A 16 -4.52 -29.13 53.92
CA GLY A 16 -5.39 -29.65 52.88
C GLY A 16 -5.02 -29.13 51.49
N CYS A 17 -3.79 -29.36 51.03
CA CYS A 17 -3.39 -29.11 49.64
C CYS A 17 -4.17 -30.08 48.72
N GLY A 18 -5.14 -29.55 47.99
CA GLY A 18 -5.81 -30.22 46.88
C GLY A 18 -5.42 -29.57 45.57
N SER A 19 -4.35 -30.06 44.94
CA SER A 19 -3.98 -29.73 43.57
C SER A 19 -4.96 -30.41 42.61
N GLY A 20 -6.09 -29.75 42.35
CA GLY A 20 -6.90 -30.08 41.18
C GLY A 20 -6.16 -29.61 39.92
N PRO A 21 -6.15 -30.39 38.82
CA PRO A 21 -5.57 -29.90 37.58
C PRO A 21 -6.40 -28.69 37.14
N ILE A 22 -5.79 -27.51 37.22
CA ILE A 22 -6.27 -26.32 36.52
C ILE A 22 -6.17 -26.70 35.06
N THR A 23 -7.31 -27.06 34.49
CA THR A 23 -7.44 -27.25 33.05
C THR A 23 -7.20 -25.87 32.46
N GLU A 24 -6.03 -25.70 31.83
CA GLU A 24 -5.76 -24.52 31.02
C GLU A 24 -6.96 -24.30 30.10
N PRO A 25 -7.46 -23.06 29.96
CA PRO A 25 -8.46 -22.78 28.97
C PRO A 25 -7.83 -23.14 27.62
N LYS A 26 -8.35 -24.21 27.01
CA LYS A 26 -8.00 -24.66 25.68
C LYS A 26 -8.06 -23.43 24.79
N LYS A 27 -6.91 -22.93 24.32
CA LYS A 27 -6.87 -21.95 23.24
C LYS A 27 -7.67 -22.57 22.10
N THR A 28 -8.90 -22.11 21.92
CA THR A 28 -9.63 -22.28 20.67
C THR A 28 -8.84 -21.50 19.64
N SER A 29 -7.88 -22.19 19.02
CA SER A 29 -7.36 -21.82 17.72
C SER A 29 -8.58 -21.74 16.80
N GLY A 30 -9.03 -20.51 16.54
CA GLY A 30 -10.01 -20.24 15.50
C GLY A 30 -9.39 -20.64 14.18
N THR A 31 -9.74 -21.85 13.77
CA THR A 31 -9.95 -22.35 12.41
C THR A 31 -9.16 -21.66 11.31
N SER A 32 -8.30 -22.45 10.64
CA SER A 32 -7.96 -22.23 9.23
C SER A 32 -9.19 -21.76 8.47
N THR A 33 -9.03 -20.80 7.57
CA THR A 33 -10.05 -20.52 6.56
C THR A 33 -10.46 -21.85 5.94
N ASP A 34 -11.67 -22.33 6.23
CA ASP A 34 -12.26 -23.55 5.62
C ASP A 34 -12.70 -23.25 4.17
N VAL A 35 -11.99 -22.33 3.52
CA VAL A 35 -12.26 -21.82 2.18
C VAL A 35 -11.21 -22.47 1.29
N SER A 36 -11.66 -23.31 0.35
CA SER A 36 -10.77 -23.88 -0.67
C SER A 36 -10.13 -22.79 -1.53
N ASP A 37 -8.97 -23.06 -2.11
CA ASP A 37 -8.28 -22.18 -3.07
C ASP A 37 -9.22 -21.61 -4.16
N ASP A 38 -10.07 -22.45 -4.76
CA ASP A 38 -11.02 -21.99 -5.81
C ASP A 38 -12.03 -20.98 -5.26
N ALA A 39 -12.62 -21.25 -4.11
CA ALA A 39 -13.55 -20.33 -3.45
C ALA A 39 -12.86 -19.02 -3.00
N LEU A 40 -11.60 -19.09 -2.55
CA LEU A 40 -10.84 -17.89 -2.19
C LEU A 40 -10.55 -17.04 -3.42
N ARG A 41 -10.12 -17.68 -4.52
CA ARG A 41 -9.91 -17.03 -5.81
C ARG A 41 -11.18 -16.33 -6.29
N GLU A 42 -12.33 -17.01 -6.24
CA GLU A 42 -13.62 -16.44 -6.62
C GLU A 42 -14.00 -15.23 -5.77
N MET A 43 -13.81 -15.29 -4.44
CA MET A 43 -14.10 -14.15 -3.55
C MET A 43 -13.27 -12.91 -3.90
N VAL A 44 -11.99 -13.09 -4.24
CA VAL A 44 -11.11 -12.00 -4.65
C VAL A 44 -11.50 -11.48 -6.03
N ASP A 45 -11.80 -12.36 -6.98
CA ASP A 45 -12.25 -12.01 -8.33
C ASP A 45 -13.55 -11.20 -8.29
N GLU A 46 -14.52 -11.58 -7.46
CA GLU A 46 -15.77 -10.83 -7.26
C GLU A 46 -15.51 -9.42 -6.70
N ALA A 47 -14.65 -9.29 -5.69
CA ALA A 47 -14.33 -8.00 -5.08
C ALA A 47 -13.63 -7.05 -6.06
N LEU A 48 -12.69 -7.57 -6.86
CA LEU A 48 -11.99 -6.81 -7.90
C LEU A 48 -12.95 -6.44 -9.04
N LEU A 49 -13.78 -7.37 -9.49
CA LEU A 49 -14.74 -7.15 -10.57
C LEU A 49 -15.78 -6.08 -10.20
N HIS A 50 -16.35 -6.15 -9.01
CA HIS A 50 -17.27 -5.13 -8.51
C HIS A 50 -16.59 -3.77 -8.41
N THR A 51 -15.35 -3.72 -7.91
CA THR A 51 -14.59 -2.46 -7.80
C THR A 51 -14.30 -1.87 -9.17
N PHE A 52 -13.95 -2.70 -10.15
CA PHE A 52 -13.65 -2.27 -11.52
C PHE A 52 -14.90 -1.77 -12.27
N ASN A 53 -16.03 -2.46 -12.15
CA ASN A 53 -17.23 -2.18 -12.95
C ASN A 53 -18.20 -1.20 -12.29
N GLU A 54 -18.41 -1.30 -10.98
CA GLU A 54 -19.52 -0.65 -10.27
C GLU A 54 -19.08 0.60 -9.50
N ARG A 55 -17.77 0.75 -9.22
CA ARG A 55 -17.22 1.92 -8.53
C ARG A 55 -16.59 2.93 -9.48
N GLN A 56 -17.25 3.15 -10.62
CA GLN A 56 -16.79 4.08 -11.65
C GLN A 56 -16.62 5.50 -11.10
N LEU A 57 -15.55 6.16 -11.53
CA LEU A 57 -15.28 7.55 -11.22
C LEU A 57 -15.53 8.43 -12.44
N ASN A 58 -15.74 9.71 -12.21
CA ASN A 58 -16.10 10.68 -13.24
C ASN A 58 -15.21 11.94 -13.13
N LEU A 59 -14.72 12.46 -14.26
CA LEU A 59 -13.83 13.63 -14.31
C LEU A 59 -14.45 14.93 -13.76
N ASP A 60 -15.78 15.08 -13.81
CA ASP A 60 -16.50 16.26 -13.32
C ASP A 60 -16.69 16.21 -11.79
N VAL A 61 -16.66 15.02 -11.20
CA VAL A 61 -16.94 14.79 -9.77
C VAL A 61 -15.66 14.51 -8.99
N ASN A 62 -14.77 13.71 -9.55
CA ASN A 62 -13.59 13.17 -8.90
C ASN A 62 -12.32 13.91 -9.34
N ALA A 63 -11.39 14.08 -8.41
CA ALA A 63 -10.08 14.66 -8.66
C ALA A 63 -9.03 13.56 -8.89
N ALA A 64 -7.82 13.96 -9.26
CA ALA A 64 -6.67 13.11 -9.48
C ALA A 64 -6.39 12.20 -8.28
N TRP A 65 -6.64 12.69 -7.05
CA TRP A 65 -6.58 11.84 -5.85
C TRP A 65 -7.42 10.57 -6.01
N GLN A 66 -8.71 10.67 -6.28
CA GLN A 66 -9.54 9.48 -6.37
C GLN A 66 -9.22 8.67 -7.64
N ILE A 67 -9.01 9.37 -8.76
CA ILE A 67 -8.86 8.75 -10.08
C ILE A 67 -7.55 7.97 -10.22
N LEU A 68 -6.41 8.56 -9.83
CA LEU A 68 -5.11 7.92 -10.01
C LEU A 68 -4.89 6.79 -8.99
N HIS A 69 -5.51 6.83 -7.81
CA HIS A 69 -5.54 5.66 -6.94
C HIS A 69 -6.33 4.50 -7.57
N GLY A 70 -7.40 4.79 -8.33
CA GLY A 70 -8.13 3.76 -9.09
C GLY A 70 -7.27 3.06 -10.15
N ALA A 71 -6.24 3.73 -10.66
CA ALA A 71 -5.28 3.15 -11.59
C ALA A 71 -4.29 2.18 -10.91
N LEU A 72 -4.12 2.19 -9.58
CA LEU A 72 -3.21 1.26 -8.89
C LEU A 72 -3.56 -0.21 -9.15
N PRO A 73 -4.77 -0.71 -8.81
CA PRO A 73 -5.13 -2.11 -9.07
C PRO A 73 -5.31 -2.48 -10.54
N PHE A 74 -5.59 -1.51 -11.43
CA PHE A 74 -6.08 -1.78 -12.78
C PHE A 74 -5.20 -1.21 -13.90
N GLY A 75 -4.13 -0.51 -13.54
CA GLY A 75 -3.16 0.10 -14.44
C GLY A 75 -3.81 0.94 -15.55
N MET A 76 -3.30 0.75 -16.77
CA MET A 76 -3.74 1.45 -17.98
C MET A 76 -5.17 1.10 -18.43
N LYS A 77 -5.80 0.08 -17.84
CA LYS A 77 -7.17 -0.34 -18.17
C LYS A 77 -8.24 0.35 -17.33
N PHE A 78 -7.83 1.14 -16.33
CA PHE A 78 -8.77 1.89 -15.51
C PHE A 78 -9.38 3.04 -16.30
N ASN A 79 -10.69 2.94 -16.55
CA ASN A 79 -11.45 3.97 -17.24
C ASN A 79 -12.24 4.83 -16.26
N VAL A 80 -12.43 6.09 -16.63
CA VAL A 80 -13.30 7.05 -15.93
C VAL A 80 -14.27 7.69 -16.91
N GLN A 81 -15.41 8.12 -16.42
CA GLN A 81 -16.41 8.83 -17.22
C GLN A 81 -15.98 10.26 -17.51
N ASN A 82 -16.20 10.70 -18.74
CA ASN A 82 -16.05 12.05 -19.23
C ASN A 82 -17.31 12.43 -20.02
N GLY A 83 -18.30 13.01 -19.34
CA GLY A 83 -19.65 13.11 -19.89
C GLY A 83 -20.22 11.71 -20.14
N ASP A 84 -20.65 11.45 -21.38
CA ASP A 84 -21.21 10.16 -21.82
C ASP A 84 -20.14 9.16 -22.26
N ASP A 85 -18.88 9.60 -22.42
CA ASP A 85 -17.77 8.76 -22.87
C ASP A 85 -16.99 8.14 -21.71
N ALA A 86 -16.38 6.98 -21.94
CA ALA A 86 -15.39 6.38 -21.04
C ALA A 86 -13.97 6.59 -21.59
N VAL A 87 -13.07 7.14 -20.77
CA VAL A 87 -11.68 7.42 -21.16
C VAL A 87 -10.68 6.74 -20.22
N PRO A 88 -9.55 6.23 -20.74
CA PRO A 88 -8.49 5.66 -19.91
C PRO A 88 -7.84 6.74 -19.03
N ALA A 89 -7.96 6.59 -17.71
CA ALA A 89 -7.59 7.61 -16.74
C ALA A 89 -6.12 8.01 -16.79
N MET A 90 -5.22 7.02 -16.87
CA MET A 90 -3.78 7.29 -16.92
C MET A 90 -3.39 7.92 -18.26
N GLN A 91 -3.90 7.41 -19.39
CA GLN A 91 -3.61 8.01 -20.70
C GLN A 91 -4.14 9.44 -20.80
N TRP A 92 -5.30 9.73 -20.21
CA TRP A 92 -5.89 11.07 -20.17
C TRP A 92 -4.91 12.12 -19.62
N VAL A 93 -4.28 11.86 -18.48
CA VAL A 93 -3.31 12.79 -17.87
C VAL A 93 -1.97 12.84 -18.63
N LEU A 94 -1.54 11.72 -19.23
CA LEU A 94 -0.33 11.64 -20.04
C LEU A 94 -0.46 12.48 -21.32
N ASP A 95 -1.64 12.54 -21.92
CA ASP A 95 -1.94 13.34 -23.11
C ASP A 95 -2.09 14.85 -22.81
N GLY A 96 -1.91 15.26 -21.55
CA GLY A 96 -1.96 16.66 -21.13
C GLY A 96 -3.38 17.21 -21.01
N ASN A 97 -4.39 16.33 -20.98
CA ASN A 97 -5.76 16.75 -20.73
C ASN A 97 -5.94 17.23 -19.28
N GLN A 98 -6.95 18.07 -19.06
CA GLN A 98 -7.23 18.61 -17.75
C GLN A 98 -7.83 17.56 -16.82
N MET A 99 -7.32 17.47 -15.59
CA MET A 99 -7.90 16.71 -14.50
C MET A 99 -7.72 17.53 -13.22
N LYS A 100 -8.79 17.70 -12.45
CA LYS A 100 -8.74 18.44 -11.19
C LYS A 100 -7.71 17.79 -10.25
N GLY A 101 -6.74 18.55 -9.74
CA GLY A 101 -5.67 18.02 -8.87
C GLY A 101 -4.49 17.36 -9.61
N TRP A 102 -4.53 17.27 -10.94
CA TRP A 102 -3.36 16.96 -11.76
C TRP A 102 -2.58 18.24 -12.03
N THR A 103 -1.73 18.62 -11.08
CA THR A 103 -0.98 19.87 -11.13
C THR A 103 0.48 19.60 -11.46
N LEU A 104 0.94 20.09 -12.60
CA LEU A 104 2.33 19.96 -13.06
C LEU A 104 3.02 21.33 -13.07
N ARG A 105 4.34 21.32 -12.86
CA ARG A 105 5.21 22.48 -13.06
C ARG A 105 6.48 22.05 -13.74
N HIS A 106 7.04 22.94 -14.55
CA HIS A 106 8.40 22.74 -15.01
C HIS A 106 9.40 22.65 -13.85
N GLY A 107 10.30 21.70 -13.95
CA GLY A 107 11.41 21.47 -13.04
C GLY A 107 12.71 22.18 -13.45
N SER A 108 13.81 21.64 -12.93
CA SER A 108 15.17 22.10 -13.13
C SER A 108 15.57 22.03 -14.61
N LYS A 109 16.44 22.96 -15.03
CA LYS A 109 17.11 22.93 -16.34
C LYS A 109 18.50 22.29 -16.26
N ASP A 110 18.95 21.99 -15.05
CA ASP A 110 20.30 21.53 -14.75
C ASP A 110 20.37 20.00 -14.58
N LEU A 111 19.34 19.28 -15.07
CA LEU A 111 19.33 17.82 -15.02
C LEU A 111 20.32 17.22 -16.05
N PRO A 112 20.89 16.04 -15.75
CA PRO A 112 21.76 15.34 -16.69
C PRO A 112 21.07 15.09 -18.04
N GLY A 113 21.82 15.22 -19.14
CA GLY A 113 21.31 15.00 -20.49
C GLY A 113 20.63 16.22 -21.13
N GLY A 114 20.63 17.38 -20.45
CA GLY A 114 20.14 18.65 -21.01
C GLY A 114 18.62 18.70 -21.21
N ARG A 115 17.88 17.72 -20.69
CA ARG A 115 16.41 17.73 -20.63
C ARG A 115 15.97 18.54 -19.41
N ARG A 116 14.78 19.13 -19.52
CA ARG A 116 14.16 19.88 -18.42
C ARG A 116 13.35 18.93 -17.57
N GLY A 117 13.48 19.03 -16.25
CA GLY A 117 12.67 18.25 -15.32
C GLY A 117 11.19 18.59 -15.40
N LEU A 118 10.36 17.67 -14.94
CA LEU A 118 8.93 17.88 -14.74
C LEU A 118 8.58 17.54 -13.29
N LYS A 119 7.91 18.47 -12.59
CA LYS A 119 7.47 18.31 -11.21
C LYS A 119 5.97 18.08 -11.16
N MET A 120 5.57 17.06 -10.42
CA MET A 120 4.20 16.90 -9.95
C MET A 120 4.07 17.70 -8.66
N VAL A 121 3.08 18.58 -8.57
CA VAL A 121 2.95 19.53 -7.46
C VAL A 121 2.16 18.88 -6.33
N MET A 122 2.74 18.89 -5.13
CA MET A 122 2.09 18.37 -3.93
C MET A 122 1.00 19.33 -3.42
N GLU A 123 -0.13 18.75 -3.01
CA GLU A 123 -1.29 19.44 -2.43
C GLU A 123 -1.72 18.74 -1.11
N PRO A 124 -0.89 18.77 -0.05
CA PRO A 124 -1.11 17.99 1.17
C PRO A 124 -2.46 18.28 1.83
N GLY A 125 -3.13 17.24 2.31
CA GLY A 125 -4.39 17.36 3.07
C GLY A 125 -5.63 17.73 2.24
N THR A 126 -5.49 18.03 0.95
CA THR A 126 -6.62 18.42 0.08
C THR A 126 -7.45 17.25 -0.41
N LYS A 127 -6.87 16.05 -0.50
CA LYS A 127 -7.42 14.89 -1.22
C LYS A 127 -7.92 15.24 -2.63
N THR A 128 -7.23 16.20 -3.28
CA THR A 128 -7.51 16.67 -4.64
C THR A 128 -6.32 16.33 -5.54
N GLY A 129 -5.13 16.88 -5.25
CA GLY A 129 -3.86 16.48 -5.88
C GLY A 129 -3.05 15.48 -5.03
N GLN A 130 -1.78 15.23 -5.41
CA GLN A 130 -0.94 14.29 -4.66
C GLN A 130 -0.71 14.80 -3.24
N GLY A 131 -0.89 13.92 -2.26
CA GLY A 131 -0.73 14.25 -0.85
C GLY A 131 0.72 14.14 -0.37
N HIS A 132 1.52 13.35 -1.09
CA HIS A 132 2.91 13.06 -0.79
C HIS A 132 3.80 13.32 -2.00
N GLU A 133 5.08 13.53 -1.74
CA GLU A 133 6.07 13.69 -2.79
C GLU A 133 6.11 12.42 -3.66
N ASP A 134 6.19 12.60 -4.98
CA ASP A 134 6.32 11.52 -5.97
C ASP A 134 5.21 10.44 -5.96
N GLN A 135 4.07 10.70 -5.31
CA GLN A 135 2.96 9.75 -5.26
C GLN A 135 2.48 9.38 -6.66
N TRP A 136 2.33 10.36 -7.56
CA TRP A 136 1.95 10.11 -8.95
C TRP A 136 3.03 9.40 -9.74
N LEU A 137 4.31 9.68 -9.46
CA LEU A 137 5.42 8.96 -10.08
C LEU A 137 5.41 7.47 -9.68
N ALA A 138 5.12 7.16 -8.42
CA ALA A 138 4.96 5.78 -7.93
C ALA A 138 3.71 5.08 -8.50
N VAL A 139 2.59 5.79 -8.68
CA VAL A 139 1.42 5.23 -9.37
C VAL A 139 1.78 4.89 -10.81
N MET A 140 2.46 5.80 -11.51
CA MET A 140 2.89 5.62 -12.89
C MET A 140 3.85 4.43 -13.06
N SER A 141 4.80 4.24 -12.14
CA SER A 141 5.69 3.07 -12.17
C SER A 141 4.95 1.75 -11.97
N GLN A 142 3.99 1.72 -11.04
CA GLN A 142 3.17 0.53 -10.78
C GLN A 142 2.15 0.24 -11.90
N CYS A 143 1.74 1.27 -12.66
CA CYS A 143 0.94 1.09 -13.89
C CYS A 143 1.74 0.50 -15.07
N GLY A 144 3.04 0.23 -14.89
CA GLY A 144 3.87 -0.43 -15.89
C GLY A 144 4.43 0.50 -16.98
N LEU A 145 4.36 1.82 -16.80
CA LEU A 145 4.90 2.78 -17.77
C LEU A 145 6.42 2.60 -17.94
N SER A 146 6.93 2.92 -19.14
CA SER A 146 8.37 2.93 -19.43
C SER A 146 8.98 4.30 -19.14
N LYS A 147 10.31 4.38 -19.03
CA LYS A 147 11.01 5.65 -18.79
C LYS A 147 10.84 6.63 -19.96
N GLU A 148 10.64 6.14 -21.18
CA GLU A 148 10.37 6.93 -22.39
C GLU A 148 8.90 7.34 -22.55
N GLN A 149 8.00 6.87 -21.67
CA GLN A 149 6.58 7.21 -21.74
C GLN A 149 6.42 8.73 -21.79
N LYS A 150 5.70 9.20 -22.82
CA LYS A 150 5.48 10.62 -23.03
C LYS A 150 4.48 11.20 -22.02
N ILE A 151 4.76 12.42 -21.57
CA ILE A 151 3.87 13.26 -20.78
C ILE A 151 3.78 14.62 -21.47
N VAL A 152 2.59 15.01 -21.90
CA VAL A 152 2.35 16.31 -22.53
C VAL A 152 2.02 17.34 -21.45
N PHE A 153 2.77 18.44 -21.40
CA PHE A 153 2.49 19.55 -20.50
C PHE A 153 2.72 20.89 -21.20
N GLN A 154 1.68 21.73 -21.28
CA GLN A 154 1.72 23.05 -21.95
C GLN A 154 2.29 23.01 -23.38
N GLY A 155 1.90 21.98 -24.15
CA GLY A 155 2.35 21.79 -25.53
C GLY A 155 3.80 21.30 -25.68
N GLN A 156 4.48 20.98 -24.57
CA GLN A 156 5.81 20.35 -24.57
C GLN A 156 5.70 18.86 -24.25
N GLU A 157 6.49 18.04 -24.93
CA GLU A 157 6.62 16.62 -24.63
C GLU A 157 7.77 16.37 -23.64
N TYR A 158 7.41 15.88 -22.46
CA TYR A 158 8.31 15.30 -21.47
C TYR A 158 8.32 13.78 -21.60
N GLN A 159 9.32 13.16 -21.00
CA GLN A 159 9.36 11.72 -20.75
C GLN A 159 9.16 11.48 -19.25
N LEU A 160 8.67 10.30 -18.88
CA LEU A 160 8.59 9.91 -17.47
C LEU A 160 9.97 9.97 -16.79
N TRP A 161 11.04 9.70 -17.54
CA TRP A 161 12.41 9.90 -17.08
C TRP A 161 12.72 11.33 -16.64
N ASP A 162 12.10 12.35 -17.23
CA ASP A 162 12.27 13.75 -16.78
C ASP A 162 11.70 13.98 -15.38
N VAL A 163 10.67 13.22 -15.00
CA VAL A 163 10.09 13.23 -13.64
C VAL A 163 11.01 12.46 -12.69
N VAL A 164 11.53 11.31 -13.12
CA VAL A 164 12.47 10.51 -12.30
C VAL A 164 13.75 11.29 -11.99
N GLN A 165 14.38 11.89 -13.00
CA GLN A 165 15.58 12.72 -12.80
C GLN A 165 15.27 13.93 -11.92
N GLN A 166 14.07 14.51 -12.05
CA GLN A 166 13.64 15.60 -11.18
C GLN A 166 13.47 15.15 -9.73
N SER A 167 12.89 13.96 -9.49
CA SER A 167 12.78 13.36 -8.17
C SER A 167 14.17 13.15 -7.56
N MET A 168 15.12 12.53 -8.30
CA MET A 168 16.52 12.35 -7.89
C MET A 168 17.20 13.67 -7.50
N TRP A 169 16.99 14.71 -8.30
CA TRP A 169 17.53 16.06 -8.06
C TRP A 169 16.98 16.70 -6.80
N ASP A 170 15.72 16.42 -6.46
CA ASP A 170 15.04 17.01 -5.32
C ASP A 170 15.24 16.23 -4.01
N ILE A 171 16.07 15.19 -3.97
CA ILE A 171 16.38 14.43 -2.74
C ILE A 171 17.28 15.28 -1.83
N PHE A 172 16.99 15.24 -0.53
CA PHE A 172 17.79 15.86 0.53
C PHE A 172 17.60 15.08 1.85
N PRO A 173 18.47 15.24 2.85
CA PRO A 173 18.36 14.50 4.11
C PRO A 173 17.02 14.73 4.83
N GLY A 174 16.32 13.65 5.18
CA GLY A 174 15.03 13.69 5.85
C GLY A 174 13.83 13.93 4.94
N LYS A 175 14.03 13.98 3.61
CA LYS A 175 12.93 13.96 2.65
C LYS A 175 12.17 12.63 2.76
N GLU A 176 10.85 12.69 2.65
CA GLU A 176 10.03 11.48 2.50
C GLU A 176 10.22 10.93 1.07
N CYS A 177 10.90 9.79 0.96
CA CYS A 177 11.25 9.14 -0.31
C CYS A 177 10.52 7.80 -0.50
N SER A 178 9.50 7.49 0.30
CA SER A 178 8.76 6.23 0.21
C SER A 178 8.22 5.95 -1.20
N TRP A 179 7.62 6.96 -1.85
CA TRP A 179 7.14 6.84 -3.24
C TRP A 179 8.24 7.03 -4.28
N SER A 180 9.22 7.90 -4.02
CA SER A 180 10.40 8.04 -4.87
C SER A 180 11.11 6.69 -5.04
N LEU A 181 11.27 5.93 -3.94
CA LEU A 181 11.93 4.63 -3.91
C LEU A 181 11.21 3.58 -4.76
N ILE A 182 9.87 3.57 -4.75
CA ILE A 182 9.06 2.71 -5.64
C ILE A 182 9.40 2.97 -7.11
N ALA A 183 9.53 4.24 -7.50
CA ALA A 183 9.84 4.60 -8.88
C ALA A 183 11.31 4.36 -9.25
N LEU A 184 12.25 4.72 -8.37
CA LEU A 184 13.68 4.54 -8.60
C LEU A 184 14.04 3.06 -8.78
N THR A 185 13.43 2.17 -8.00
CA THR A 185 13.60 0.72 -8.14
C THR A 185 13.30 0.23 -9.56
N ARG A 186 12.26 0.79 -10.20
CA ARG A 186 11.87 0.42 -11.56
C ARG A 186 12.77 1.04 -12.62
N TYR A 187 13.18 2.29 -12.43
CA TYR A 187 13.77 3.09 -13.52
C TYR A 187 15.28 3.24 -13.46
N LEU A 188 15.92 2.95 -12.32
CA LEU A 188 17.38 2.93 -12.27
C LEU A 188 17.92 1.66 -12.93
N ASP A 189 18.73 1.87 -13.96
CA ASP A 189 19.43 0.78 -14.67
C ASP A 189 20.57 0.21 -13.81
N ASP A 190 21.21 1.04 -12.98
CA ASP A 190 22.29 0.68 -12.05
C ASP A 190 21.96 1.17 -10.64
N PHE A 191 22.07 0.29 -9.64
CA PHE A 191 21.75 0.60 -8.23
C PHE A 191 22.97 1.15 -7.47
N ASP A 192 24.18 0.97 -8.01
CA ASP A 192 25.43 1.51 -7.47
C ASP A 192 25.78 2.89 -8.07
N GLN A 193 24.94 3.41 -8.97
CA GLN A 193 25.19 4.72 -9.57
C GLN A 193 25.01 5.84 -8.53
N ASP A 194 25.97 6.75 -8.53
CA ASP A 194 25.90 8.01 -7.79
C ASP A 194 25.20 9.09 -8.63
N TRP A 195 24.43 9.96 -7.97
CA TRP A 195 23.96 11.22 -8.56
C TRP A 195 24.11 12.38 -7.58
N GLN A 196 24.26 13.58 -8.12
CA GLN A 196 24.26 14.80 -7.33
C GLN A 196 22.84 15.37 -7.23
N ALA A 197 22.40 15.66 -6.01
CA ALA A 197 21.14 16.34 -5.76
C ALA A 197 21.30 17.88 -5.78
N SER A 198 20.18 18.59 -5.68
CA SER A 198 20.11 20.05 -5.77
C SER A 198 20.87 20.80 -4.67
N ASP A 199 21.11 20.16 -3.54
CA ASP A 199 21.91 20.68 -2.42
C ASP A 199 23.42 20.43 -2.60
N GLY A 200 23.82 19.74 -3.67
CA GLY A 200 25.20 19.37 -3.97
C GLY A 200 25.65 18.05 -3.35
N GLU A 201 24.82 17.43 -2.50
CA GLU A 201 25.13 16.13 -1.89
C GLU A 201 25.09 15.00 -2.93
N THR A 202 25.93 13.99 -2.71
CA THR A 202 25.99 12.80 -3.56
C THR A 202 25.15 11.69 -2.96
N TRP A 203 24.17 11.23 -3.72
CA TRP A 203 23.23 10.17 -3.36
C TRP A 203 23.44 8.94 -4.22
N ASP A 204 23.14 7.79 -3.63
CA ASP A 204 23.02 6.49 -4.27
C ASP A 204 21.73 5.84 -3.75
N LEU A 205 21.27 4.76 -4.37
CA LEU A 205 20.01 4.13 -3.98
C LEU A 205 20.08 3.56 -2.55
N GLY A 206 21.24 3.07 -2.13
CA GLY A 206 21.48 2.58 -0.78
C GLY A 206 21.25 3.65 0.30
N LYS A 207 21.68 4.89 0.08
CA LYS A 207 21.40 6.02 0.99
C LYS A 207 19.92 6.36 1.07
N VAL A 208 19.19 6.28 -0.05
CA VAL A 208 17.73 6.48 -0.05
C VAL A 208 17.05 5.37 0.75
N VAL A 209 17.48 4.11 0.57
CA VAL A 209 17.00 2.97 1.34
C VAL A 209 17.29 3.14 2.83
N GLN A 210 18.50 3.54 3.22
CA GLN A 210 18.83 3.81 4.62
C GLN A 210 17.94 4.92 5.20
N MET A 211 17.77 6.01 4.46
CA MET A 211 16.98 7.15 4.93
C MET A 211 15.54 6.76 5.24
N GLU A 212 14.96 5.87 4.44
CA GLU A 212 13.65 5.26 4.72
C GLU A 212 13.74 4.26 5.89
N ALA A 213 14.73 3.37 5.89
CA ALA A 213 14.94 2.38 6.95
C ALA A 213 15.14 3.00 8.33
N ASP A 214 15.59 4.25 8.45
CA ASP A 214 15.76 4.96 9.72
C ASP A 214 14.44 5.53 10.29
N GLN A 215 13.39 5.67 9.47
CA GLN A 215 12.15 6.33 9.88
C GLN A 215 11.27 5.49 10.80
N ASP A 216 10.60 6.13 11.75
CA ASP A 216 9.62 5.48 12.62
C ASP A 216 8.27 5.25 11.88
N LEU A 217 7.89 3.98 11.71
CA LEU A 217 6.62 3.57 11.10
C LEU A 217 5.41 4.16 11.84
N SER A 218 5.49 4.31 13.17
CA SER A 218 4.37 4.78 14.00
C SER A 218 4.02 6.25 13.77
N MET A 219 4.98 7.04 13.26
CA MET A 219 4.84 8.46 12.95
C MET A 219 4.57 8.72 11.47
N SER A 220 4.43 7.65 10.67
CA SER A 220 4.38 7.72 9.21
C SER A 220 2.95 7.68 8.67
N ALA A 221 2.75 8.30 7.51
CA ALA A 221 1.49 8.23 6.80
C ALA A 221 1.11 6.76 6.49
N CYS A 222 -0.19 6.47 6.57
CA CYS A 222 -0.73 5.11 6.38
C CYS A 222 0.01 4.03 7.20
N GLY A 223 0.47 4.37 8.41
CA GLY A 223 1.23 3.48 9.29
C GLY A 223 2.60 3.06 8.76
N GLY A 224 3.15 3.80 7.78
CA GLY A 224 4.42 3.47 7.12
C GLY A 224 4.33 2.34 6.09
N SER A 225 3.12 1.92 5.70
CA SER A 225 2.92 0.86 4.69
C SER A 225 3.60 1.17 3.35
N HIS A 226 3.47 2.39 2.80
CA HIS A 226 4.12 2.75 1.54
C HIS A 226 5.65 2.76 1.62
N ARG A 227 6.20 3.08 2.80
CA ARG A 227 7.64 2.96 3.03
C ARG A 227 8.09 1.51 2.97
N LEU A 228 7.36 0.64 3.65
CA LEU A 228 7.62 -0.80 3.63
C LEU A 228 7.50 -1.36 2.21
N ILE A 229 6.51 -0.92 1.43
CA ILE A 229 6.34 -1.26 0.01
C ILE A 229 7.56 -0.81 -0.80
N GLY A 230 7.96 0.46 -0.69
CA GLY A 230 9.12 0.98 -1.40
C GLY A 230 10.42 0.21 -1.09
N MET A 231 10.68 -0.06 0.19
CA MET A 231 11.85 -0.85 0.60
C MET A 231 11.77 -2.31 0.13
N THR A 232 10.58 -2.91 0.16
CA THR A 232 10.36 -4.28 -0.33
C THR A 232 10.70 -4.38 -1.80
N MET A 233 10.11 -3.52 -2.63
CA MET A 233 10.37 -3.51 -4.07
C MET A 233 11.86 -3.28 -4.36
N ALA A 234 12.51 -2.36 -3.62
CA ALA A 234 13.92 -2.07 -3.79
C ALA A 234 14.80 -3.29 -3.46
N ILE A 235 14.53 -3.98 -2.35
CA ILE A 235 15.25 -5.21 -1.94
C ILE A 235 15.04 -6.32 -2.97
N ASP A 236 13.80 -6.60 -3.37
CA ASP A 236 13.49 -7.65 -4.35
C ASP A 236 14.27 -7.41 -5.65
N SER A 237 14.21 -6.19 -6.19
CA SER A 237 14.94 -5.84 -7.40
C SER A 237 16.47 -5.87 -7.22
N TYR A 238 16.98 -5.54 -6.03
CA TYR A 238 18.41 -5.57 -5.76
C TYR A 238 18.93 -7.00 -5.67
N GLN A 239 18.19 -7.90 -5.00
CA GLN A 239 18.52 -9.33 -4.94
C GLN A 239 18.40 -10.02 -6.30
N ASP A 240 17.38 -9.68 -7.10
CA ASP A 240 17.23 -10.19 -8.48
C ASP A 240 18.44 -9.83 -9.38
N ARG A 241 19.13 -8.73 -9.04
CA ARG A 241 20.37 -8.28 -9.71
C ARG A 241 21.64 -8.87 -9.08
N GLY A 242 21.52 -9.80 -8.12
CA GLY A 242 22.63 -10.44 -7.45
C GLY A 242 23.23 -9.65 -6.27
N GLY A 243 22.52 -8.62 -5.81
CA GLY A 243 22.93 -7.81 -4.67
C GLY A 243 22.90 -8.58 -3.35
N GLU A 244 23.87 -8.32 -2.48
CA GLU A 244 23.94 -8.90 -1.13
C GLU A 244 23.30 -7.97 -0.10
N LEU A 245 22.42 -8.51 0.76
CA LEU A 245 21.74 -7.76 1.81
C LEU A 245 22.71 -7.41 2.97
N GLN A 246 23.46 -6.33 2.77
CA GLN A 246 24.38 -5.76 3.74
C GLN A 246 24.13 -4.25 3.88
N GLY A 247 24.55 -3.66 5.00
CA GLY A 247 24.40 -2.22 5.26
C GLY A 247 22.94 -1.76 5.13
N PRO A 248 22.64 -0.70 4.35
CA PRO A 248 21.27 -0.18 4.19
C PRO A 248 20.24 -1.23 3.78
N TRP A 249 20.64 -2.17 2.92
CA TRP A 249 19.75 -3.24 2.45
C TRP A 249 19.37 -4.20 3.57
N LYS A 250 20.31 -4.47 4.49
CA LYS A 250 20.07 -5.31 5.65
C LYS A 250 19.15 -4.64 6.67
N ASP A 251 19.37 -3.35 6.93
CA ASP A 251 18.53 -2.56 7.84
C ASP A 251 17.08 -2.47 7.35
N ALA A 252 16.90 -2.30 6.04
CA ALA A 252 15.59 -2.35 5.40
C ALA A 252 14.94 -3.75 5.49
N GLU A 253 15.69 -4.83 5.26
CA GLU A 253 15.20 -6.21 5.42
C GLU A 253 14.74 -6.48 6.86
N ASP A 254 15.52 -6.05 7.86
CA ASP A 254 15.19 -6.20 9.27
C ASP A 254 13.91 -5.44 9.63
N LYS A 255 13.74 -4.22 9.11
CA LYS A 255 12.51 -3.44 9.30
C LYS A 255 11.29 -4.09 8.66
N ILE A 256 11.42 -4.62 7.43
CA ILE A 256 10.35 -5.33 6.73
C ILE A 256 9.96 -6.59 7.51
N THR A 257 10.94 -7.41 7.90
CA THR A 257 10.71 -8.65 8.66
C THR A 257 9.99 -8.35 9.98
N GLY A 258 10.46 -7.34 10.72
CA GLY A 258 9.83 -6.90 11.96
C GLY A 258 8.39 -6.40 11.76
N ALA A 259 8.10 -5.74 10.63
CA ALA A 259 6.74 -5.30 10.28
C ALA A 259 5.83 -6.49 9.93
N ILE A 260 6.32 -7.50 9.21
CA ILE A 260 5.57 -8.74 8.90
C ILE A 260 5.19 -9.46 10.20
N GLU A 261 6.15 -9.68 11.09
CA GLU A 261 5.91 -10.32 12.39
C GLU A 261 4.91 -9.52 13.24
N THR A 262 5.02 -8.20 13.21
CA THR A 262 4.12 -7.31 13.92
C THR A 262 2.70 -7.37 13.37
N ALA A 263 2.52 -7.34 12.04
CA ALA A 263 1.21 -7.49 11.40
C ALA A 263 0.55 -8.81 11.80
N ARG A 264 1.31 -9.92 11.74
CA ARG A 264 0.83 -11.25 12.15
C ARG A 264 0.45 -11.29 13.63
N ARG A 265 1.26 -10.70 14.51
CA ARG A 265 0.99 -10.65 15.96
C ARG A 265 -0.22 -9.78 16.31
N PHE A 266 -0.45 -8.71 15.55
CA PHE A 266 -1.53 -7.75 15.78
C PHE A 266 -2.81 -8.05 15.00
N GLN A 267 -2.82 -9.14 14.22
CA GLN A 267 -4.01 -9.60 13.54
C GLN A 267 -5.14 -9.88 14.53
N GLN A 268 -6.35 -9.45 14.16
CA GLN A 268 -7.54 -9.60 14.96
C GLN A 268 -8.14 -11.01 14.79
N PRO A 269 -8.95 -11.50 15.75
CA PRO A 269 -9.55 -12.84 15.68
C PRO A 269 -10.41 -13.11 14.44
N ASP A 270 -10.91 -12.06 13.76
CA ASP A 270 -11.69 -12.19 12.53
C ASP A 270 -10.85 -12.15 11.25
N GLY A 271 -9.51 -12.12 11.38
CA GLY A 271 -8.56 -12.08 10.27
C GLY A 271 -8.16 -10.67 9.85
N SER A 272 -8.89 -9.61 10.23
CA SER A 272 -8.49 -8.24 9.86
C SER A 272 -7.20 -7.80 10.57
N PHE A 273 -6.44 -6.91 9.94
CA PHE A 273 -5.25 -6.33 10.57
C PHE A 273 -5.62 -5.18 11.51
N SER A 274 -4.67 -4.80 12.36
CA SER A 274 -4.90 -3.77 13.36
C SER A 274 -5.28 -2.42 12.73
N THR A 275 -6.27 -1.76 13.30
CA THR A 275 -6.63 -0.37 12.93
C THR A 275 -5.58 0.66 13.34
N ASN A 276 -4.50 0.23 14.00
CA ASN A 276 -3.31 1.05 14.29
C ASN A 276 -2.09 0.51 13.52
N TYR A 277 -2.29 -0.23 12.42
CA TYR A 277 -1.23 -0.80 11.58
C TYR A 277 -0.23 -1.63 12.42
N PHE A 278 1.03 -1.19 12.45
CA PHE A 278 2.14 -1.85 13.14
C PHE A 278 2.42 -1.28 14.55
N SER A 279 1.65 -0.29 15.02
CA SER A 279 1.97 0.39 16.29
C SER A 279 1.47 -0.37 17.53
N ARG A 280 0.26 -0.94 17.46
CA ARG A 280 -0.37 -1.73 18.54
C ARG A 280 -1.54 -2.56 18.00
N PRO A 281 -2.01 -3.60 18.71
CA PRO A 281 -3.27 -4.27 18.39
C PRO A 281 -4.46 -3.30 18.50
N GLY A 282 -5.47 -3.45 17.64
CA GLY A 282 -6.69 -2.66 17.72
C GLY A 282 -7.71 -3.01 16.65
N THR A 283 -8.98 -2.73 16.94
CA THR A 283 -10.10 -2.92 16.00
C THR A 283 -11.06 -1.72 16.10
N SER A 284 -12.01 -1.62 15.17
CA SER A 284 -13.01 -0.54 15.12
C SER A 284 -14.35 -1.06 14.60
N ALA A 285 -15.44 -0.37 14.96
CA ALA A 285 -16.75 -0.58 14.32
C ALA A 285 -16.84 0.09 12.93
N ASP A 286 -15.95 1.03 12.64
CA ASP A 286 -15.88 1.73 11.36
C ASP A 286 -15.32 0.81 10.26
N LEU A 287 -16.19 0.45 9.30
CA LEU A 287 -15.83 -0.42 8.19
C LEU A 287 -14.83 0.23 7.23
N ALA A 288 -14.90 1.54 7.01
CA ALA A 288 -13.98 2.25 6.13
C ALA A 288 -12.57 2.26 6.72
N LEU A 289 -12.44 2.50 8.03
CA LEU A 289 -11.15 2.41 8.72
C LEU A 289 -10.57 0.98 8.67
N ARG A 290 -11.42 -0.03 8.77
CA ARG A 290 -10.98 -1.44 8.67
C ARG A 290 -10.52 -1.80 7.27
N ILE A 291 -11.22 -1.36 6.23
CA ILE A 291 -10.78 -1.51 4.83
C ILE A 291 -9.46 -0.80 4.62
N ASN A 292 -9.34 0.45 5.07
CA ASN A 292 -8.11 1.23 4.98
C ASN A 292 -6.92 0.47 5.59
N THR A 293 -7.00 0.12 6.88
CA THR A 293 -5.87 -0.47 7.62
C THR A 293 -5.57 -1.92 7.21
N THR A 294 -6.61 -2.74 6.96
CA THR A 294 -6.42 -4.12 6.46
C THR A 294 -5.89 -4.12 5.04
N GLY A 295 -6.40 -3.23 4.18
CA GLY A 295 -6.00 -3.08 2.79
C GLY A 295 -4.54 -2.71 2.64
N HIS A 296 -4.08 -1.61 3.27
CA HIS A 296 -2.68 -1.20 3.22
C HIS A 296 -1.72 -2.22 3.83
N THR A 297 -2.12 -2.89 4.93
CA THR A 297 -1.29 -3.94 5.52
C THR A 297 -1.21 -5.15 4.59
N LEU A 298 -2.33 -5.56 3.98
CA LEU A 298 -2.34 -6.65 3.01
C LEU A 298 -1.55 -6.29 1.75
N GLU A 299 -1.65 -5.07 1.23
CA GLU A 299 -0.90 -4.59 0.08
C GLU A 299 0.61 -4.72 0.30
N PHE A 300 1.10 -4.27 1.47
CA PHE A 300 2.49 -4.51 1.88
C PHE A 300 2.83 -6.00 1.92
N LEU A 301 2.04 -6.82 2.63
CA LEU A 301 2.32 -8.24 2.80
C LEU A 301 2.26 -9.02 1.49
N ALA A 302 1.34 -8.64 0.61
CA ALA A 302 1.16 -9.20 -0.72
C ALA A 302 2.31 -8.87 -1.66
N LEU A 303 3.22 -7.96 -1.30
CA LEU A 303 4.48 -7.74 -1.99
C LEU A 303 5.64 -8.42 -1.22
N ALA A 304 5.71 -8.23 0.10
CA ALA A 304 6.87 -8.63 0.90
C ALA A 304 6.97 -10.12 1.24
N LEU A 305 5.85 -10.85 1.25
CA LEU A 305 5.90 -12.28 1.54
C LEU A 305 6.35 -13.07 0.29
N PRO A 306 7.16 -14.13 0.43
CA PRO A 306 7.42 -15.04 -0.67
C PRO A 306 6.12 -15.81 -1.05
N PRO A 307 6.01 -16.31 -2.30
CA PRO A 307 4.77 -16.90 -2.80
C PRO A 307 4.20 -18.06 -1.95
N ASP A 308 5.06 -18.87 -1.33
CA ASP A 308 4.68 -19.98 -0.45
C ASP A 308 4.06 -19.52 0.88
N GLN A 309 4.42 -18.31 1.35
CA GLN A 309 3.84 -17.73 2.55
C GLN A 309 2.50 -17.01 2.30
N LEU A 310 2.15 -16.71 1.05
CA LEU A 310 0.83 -16.15 0.72
C LEU A 310 -0.32 -17.13 0.99
N SER A 311 -0.07 -18.44 0.98
CA SER A 311 -1.03 -19.47 1.42
C SER A 311 -1.03 -19.72 2.93
N ALA A 312 -0.32 -18.93 3.72
CA ALA A 312 -0.34 -19.11 5.17
C ALA A 312 -1.75 -18.77 5.70
N PRO A 313 -2.32 -19.57 6.63
CA PRO A 313 -3.71 -19.38 7.08
C PRO A 313 -4.03 -17.97 7.60
N TRP A 314 -3.05 -17.30 8.22
CA TRP A 314 -3.24 -15.94 8.72
C TRP A 314 -3.36 -14.91 7.58
N VAL A 315 -2.69 -15.11 6.44
CA VAL A 315 -2.82 -14.24 5.27
C VAL A 315 -4.18 -14.47 4.60
N GLU A 316 -4.55 -15.73 4.38
CA GLU A 316 -5.84 -16.08 3.76
C GLU A 316 -7.03 -15.58 4.60
N GLN A 317 -6.94 -15.67 5.93
CA GLN A 317 -7.94 -15.08 6.83
C GLN A 317 -8.10 -13.57 6.62
N ALA A 318 -7.00 -12.84 6.41
CA ALA A 318 -7.05 -11.40 6.11
C ALA A 318 -7.69 -11.12 4.75
N VAL A 319 -7.36 -11.90 3.72
CA VAL A 319 -7.93 -11.78 2.36
C VAL A 319 -9.43 -12.06 2.39
N VAL A 320 -9.85 -13.17 3.02
CA VAL A 320 -11.27 -13.52 3.21
C VAL A 320 -12.01 -12.41 3.93
N GLN A 321 -11.42 -11.87 5.00
CA GLN A 321 -12.05 -10.81 5.77
C GLN A 321 -12.14 -9.51 4.98
N LEU A 322 -11.14 -9.16 4.17
CA LEU A 322 -11.17 -7.99 3.32
C LEU A 322 -12.24 -8.13 2.23
N CYS A 323 -12.35 -9.28 1.56
CA CYS A 323 -13.42 -9.54 0.59
C CYS A 323 -14.83 -9.41 1.22
N LYS A 324 -15.02 -9.91 2.46
CA LYS A 324 -16.27 -9.71 3.22
C LYS A 324 -16.56 -8.24 3.49
N LEU A 325 -15.53 -7.43 3.79
CA LEU A 325 -15.68 -5.99 3.98
C LEU A 325 -16.06 -5.27 2.68
N PHE A 326 -15.45 -5.63 1.55
CA PHE A 326 -15.83 -5.12 0.22
C PHE A 326 -17.31 -5.39 -0.06
N LYS A 327 -17.75 -6.64 0.09
CA LYS A 327 -19.15 -7.04 -0.08
C LYS A 327 -20.11 -6.27 0.83
N LYS A 328 -19.76 -6.11 2.11
CA LYS A 328 -20.59 -5.39 3.09
C LYS A 328 -20.71 -3.89 2.76
N THR A 329 -19.74 -3.33 2.05
CA THR A 329 -19.65 -1.90 1.76
C THR A 329 -20.01 -1.55 0.31
N GLU A 330 -20.48 -2.51 -0.50
CA GLU A 330 -21.03 -2.27 -1.85
C GLU A 330 -22.02 -1.09 -1.89
N PRO A 331 -23.02 -0.98 -1.00
CA PRO A 331 -23.98 0.13 -1.06
C PRO A 331 -23.45 1.43 -0.43
N ILE A 332 -22.20 1.46 0.05
CA ILE A 332 -21.65 2.57 0.83
C ILE A 332 -20.57 3.29 0.00
N PRO A 333 -20.66 4.63 -0.12
CA PRO A 333 -19.56 5.40 -0.67
C PRO A 333 -18.36 5.35 0.30
N LEU A 334 -17.21 4.94 -0.21
CA LEU A 334 -15.97 4.85 0.55
C LEU A 334 -14.97 5.92 0.09
N GLU A 335 -14.05 6.30 0.98
CA GLU A 335 -12.91 7.15 0.60
C GLU A 335 -12.02 6.38 -0.39
N CYS A 336 -11.80 6.97 -1.57
CA CYS A 336 -11.22 6.24 -2.70
C CYS A 336 -9.78 5.80 -2.49
N GLY A 337 -8.93 6.61 -1.82
CA GLY A 337 -7.54 6.20 -1.57
C GLY A 337 -7.48 4.89 -0.79
N SER A 338 -8.24 4.83 0.31
CA SER A 338 -8.36 3.64 1.16
C SER A 338 -8.92 2.42 0.42
N LEU A 339 -9.99 2.64 -0.37
CA LEU A 339 -10.63 1.59 -1.16
C LEU A 339 -9.67 1.00 -2.19
N TYR A 340 -9.01 1.85 -2.98
CA TYR A 340 -8.19 1.39 -4.10
C TYR A 340 -6.84 0.82 -3.66
N HIS A 341 -6.27 1.26 -2.53
CA HIS A 341 -5.14 0.53 -1.91
C HIS A 341 -5.55 -0.87 -1.44
N ALA A 342 -6.74 -1.01 -0.86
CA ALA A 342 -7.25 -2.32 -0.48
C ALA A 342 -7.50 -3.22 -1.70
N ALA A 343 -8.01 -2.66 -2.81
CA ALA A 343 -8.17 -3.38 -4.07
C ALA A 343 -6.82 -3.74 -4.69
N HIS A 344 -5.82 -2.86 -4.60
CA HIS A 344 -4.46 -3.14 -5.08
C HIS A 344 -3.82 -4.27 -4.28
N GLY A 345 -3.94 -4.27 -2.95
CA GLY A 345 -3.48 -5.40 -2.15
C GLY A 345 -4.17 -6.73 -2.47
N LEU A 346 -5.46 -6.71 -2.81
CA LEU A 346 -6.17 -7.88 -3.33
C LEU A 346 -5.67 -8.30 -4.71
N MET A 347 -5.38 -7.35 -5.61
CA MET A 347 -4.82 -7.62 -6.94
C MET A 347 -3.45 -8.28 -6.84
N GLU A 348 -2.52 -7.70 -6.07
CA GLU A 348 -1.18 -8.25 -5.85
C GLU A 348 -1.24 -9.66 -5.26
N TYR A 349 -2.09 -9.87 -4.25
CA TYR A 349 -2.33 -11.21 -3.71
C TYR A 349 -2.86 -12.17 -4.78
N ARG A 350 -3.87 -11.74 -5.55
CA ARG A 350 -4.54 -12.55 -6.57
C ARG A 350 -3.58 -13.01 -7.65
N GLU A 351 -2.77 -12.10 -8.17
CA GLU A 351 -1.85 -12.39 -9.27
C GLU A 351 -0.69 -13.27 -8.83
N ARG A 352 -0.11 -12.99 -7.65
CA ARG A 352 1.01 -13.78 -7.12
C ARG A 352 0.60 -15.17 -6.64
N ARG A 353 -0.63 -15.34 -6.13
CA ARG A 353 -1.11 -16.63 -5.60
C ARG A 353 -1.77 -17.52 -6.66
N PHE A 354 -2.49 -16.92 -7.61
CA PHE A 354 -3.37 -17.65 -8.54
C PHE A 354 -3.11 -17.31 -10.02
N GLY A 355 -2.09 -16.50 -10.32
CA GLY A 355 -1.78 -16.05 -11.68
C GLY A 355 -2.63 -14.85 -12.12
N PRO A 356 -2.41 -14.33 -13.34
CA PRO A 356 -3.00 -13.07 -13.80
C PRO A 356 -4.51 -12.97 -13.61
N TRP A 357 -5.00 -11.79 -13.22
CA TRP A 357 -6.43 -11.56 -13.08
C TRP A 357 -7.10 -11.42 -14.46
N PRO A 358 -8.20 -12.15 -14.74
CA PRO A 358 -8.88 -12.07 -16.02
C PRO A 358 -9.70 -10.79 -16.10
N TYR A 359 -9.09 -9.72 -16.62
CA TYR A 359 -9.79 -8.47 -16.89
C TYR A 359 -11.08 -8.74 -17.70
N PRO A 360 -12.21 -8.08 -17.36
CA PRO A 360 -13.44 -8.19 -18.14
C PRO A 360 -13.16 -7.83 -19.60
N SER A 361 -13.64 -8.65 -20.53
CA SER A 361 -13.61 -8.30 -21.95
C SER A 361 -14.37 -6.99 -22.14
N GLN A 362 -13.77 -6.02 -22.85
CA GLN A 362 -14.46 -4.81 -23.31
C GLN A 362 -15.45 -5.15 -24.45
N GLU A 363 -16.26 -6.19 -24.29
CA GLU A 363 -17.37 -6.43 -25.20
C GLU A 363 -18.48 -5.44 -24.87
N ASN A 364 -18.74 -4.56 -25.83
CA ASN A 364 -19.82 -3.59 -25.82
C ASN A 364 -21.13 -4.24 -25.34
N PRO A 365 -21.80 -3.76 -24.28
CA PRO A 365 -23.08 -4.31 -23.83
C PRO A 365 -24.24 -4.11 -24.84
N GLU A 366 -23.97 -3.58 -26.04
CA GLU A 366 -24.95 -3.35 -27.11
C GLU A 366 -25.23 -4.55 -28.02
N LYS A 367 -24.75 -5.76 -27.72
CA LYS A 367 -25.09 -6.94 -28.57
C LYS A 367 -26.26 -7.79 -28.13
N ASP A 368 -26.87 -7.53 -26.97
CA ASP A 368 -28.05 -8.27 -26.49
C ASP A 368 -29.24 -7.36 -26.11
N ARG A 369 -29.57 -6.37 -26.96
CA ARG A 369 -30.89 -5.71 -26.95
C ARG A 369 -31.44 -5.44 -28.33
#